data_AF-A0A3G1DL99-F1
#
_entry.id   AF-A0A3G1DL99-F1
#
_cell.length_a   1.000
_cell.length_b   1.000
_cell.length_c   1.000
_cell.angle_alpha   90.00
_cell.angle_beta   90.00
_cell.angle_gamma   90.00
#
_symmetry.space_group_name_H-M   'P 1'
#
loop_
_entity.id
_entity.type
_entity.pdbx_description
1 polymer ?
#
loop_
_entity_poly.entity_id
_entity_poly.type
_entity_poly.pdbx_seq_one_letter_code
_entity_poly.pdbx_strand_id
1 'polypeptide(L)' 'YLHYDPETSRQLMCDKCPPGTYLKQHCTARRKTVCAPCPDNYYTNTWHASDECLYCNAACKELQYVKQ' A
#
# COMPACT_ATOMS: atom_id res chain seq x y z
N TYR A 1 -8.43 -6.63 5.67
CA TYR A 1 -9.51 -5.68 5.40
C TYR A 1 -10.61 -6.44 4.66
N LEU A 2 -11.87 -6.05 4.84
CA LEU A 2 -12.97 -6.68 4.11
C LEU A 2 -12.96 -6.20 2.66
N HIS A 3 -13.01 -7.13 1.72
CA HIS A 3 -13.05 -6.88 0.28
C HIS A 3 -14.11 -7.75 -0.39
N TYR A 4 -14.78 -7.24 -1.41
CA TYR A 4 -15.71 -8.02 -2.21
C TYR A 4 -14.97 -8.71 -3.35
N ASP A 5 -14.96 -10.05 -3.33
CA ASP A 5 -14.37 -10.86 -4.39
C ASP A 5 -15.38 -11.05 -5.53
N PRO A 6 -15.14 -10.47 -6.72
CA PRO A 6 -16.03 -10.61 -7.86
C PRO A 6 -16.02 -12.01 -8.48
N GLU A 7 -15.00 -12.84 -8.22
CA GLU A 7 -14.95 -14.22 -8.75
C GLU A 7 -15.96 -15.13 -8.07
N THR A 8 -16.20 -14.89 -6.78
CA THR A 8 -17.08 -15.74 -5.95
C THR A 8 -18.34 -15.02 -5.46
N SER A 9 -18.47 -13.73 -5.76
CA SER A 9 -19.55 -12.85 -5.30
C SER A 9 -19.71 -12.81 -3.78
N ARG A 10 -18.60 -12.86 -3.03
CA ARG A 10 -18.58 -12.92 -1.56
C ARG A 10 -17.66 -11.87 -0.96
N GLN A 11 -17.93 -11.48 0.28
CA GLN A 11 -16.97 -10.71 1.06
C GLN A 11 -15.91 -11.63 1.67
N LEU A 12 -14.64 -11.27 1.47
CA LEU A 12 -13.48 -11.96 2.01
C LEU A 12 -12.71 -11.06 2.96
N MET A 13 -12.08 -11.68 3.96
CA MET A 13 -11.10 -11.00 4.80
C MET A 13 -9.71 -11.13 4.15
N CYS A 14 -9.21 -10.05 3.57
CA CYS A 14 -7.91 -10.00 2.93
C CYS A 14 -6.81 -9.49 3.87
N ASP A 15 -5.57 -9.88 3.63
CA ASP A 15 -4.41 -9.30 4.30
C ASP A 15 -4.17 -7.86 3.81
N LYS A 16 -3.72 -6.99 4.72
CA LYS A 16 -3.26 -5.63 4.37
C LYS A 16 -1.84 -5.68 3.82
N CYS A 17 -1.47 -4.66 3.04
CA CYS A 17 -0.12 -4.46 2.59
C CYS A 17 0.75 -3.80 3.68
N PRO A 18 2.01 -4.23 3.84
CA PRO A 18 2.94 -3.65 4.80
C PRO A 18 3.44 -2.25 4.37
N PRO A 19 4.03 -1.48 5.31
CA PRO A 19 4.72 -0.24 4.98
C PRO A 19 5.77 -0.43 3.86
N GLY A 20 5.90 0.57 3.00
CA GLY A 20 6.81 0.55 1.83
C GLY A 20 6.24 -0.13 0.59
N THR A 21 4.96 -0.54 0.60
CA THR A 21 4.29 -1.18 -0.54
C THR A 21 2.95 -0.53 -0.87
N TYR A 22 2.41 -0.76 -2.06
CA TYR A 22 1.02 -0.48 -2.43
C TYR A 22 0.27 -1.76 -2.77
N LEU A 23 -1.05 -1.70 -2.68
CA LEU A 23 -1.92 -2.79 -3.09
C LEU A 23 -1.98 -2.88 -4.62
N LYS A 24 -1.36 -3.91 -5.18
CA LYS A 24 -1.37 -4.15 -6.63
C LYS A 24 -2.58 -4.97 -7.07
N GLN A 25 -2.98 -5.95 -6.26
CA GLN A 25 -4.17 -6.77 -6.51
C GLN A 25 -4.82 -7.18 -5.19
N HIS A 26 -6.15 -7.12 -5.15
CA HIS A 26 -6.91 -7.61 -4.03
C HIS A 26 -6.83 -9.13 -3.90
N CYS A 27 -7.14 -9.66 -2.72
CA CYS A 27 -7.28 -11.10 -2.55
C CYS A 27 -8.57 -11.59 -3.22
N THR A 28 -8.53 -12.82 -3.74
CA THR A 28 -9.72 -13.57 -4.14
C THR A 28 -9.80 -14.83 -3.29
N ALA A 29 -10.86 -15.64 -3.45
CA ALA A 29 -10.97 -16.89 -2.70
C ALA A 29 -9.78 -17.86 -2.92
N ARG A 30 -9.00 -17.66 -3.99
CA ARG A 30 -7.87 -18.52 -4.37
C ARG A 30 -6.51 -17.84 -4.29
N ARG A 31 -6.46 -16.50 -4.20
CA ARG A 31 -5.22 -15.71 -4.28
C ARG A 31 -5.14 -14.76 -3.10
N LYS A 32 -3.95 -14.66 -2.51
CA LYS A 32 -3.66 -13.66 -1.47
C LYS A 32 -3.57 -12.26 -2.07
N THR A 33 -3.70 -11.25 -1.23
CA THR A 33 -3.40 -9.86 -1.60
C THR A 33 -1.99 -9.78 -2.18
N VAL A 34 -1.84 -9.10 -3.31
CA VAL A 34 -0.54 -8.85 -3.93
C VAL A 34 -0.15 -7.41 -3.62
N CYS A 35 0.99 -7.26 -2.96
CA CYS A 35 1.59 -5.96 -2.65
C CYS A 35 2.85 -5.78 -3.49
N ALA A 36 3.10 -4.56 -3.95
CA ALA A 36 4.30 -4.22 -4.71
C ALA A 36 5.03 -3.03 -4.07
N PRO A 37 6.37 -2.93 -4.18
CA PRO A 37 7.12 -1.81 -3.60
C PRO A 37 6.64 -0.46 -4.12
N CYS A 38 6.62 0.55 -3.25
CA CYS A 38 6.40 1.92 -3.69
C CYS A 38 7.50 2.34 -4.69
N PRO A 39 7.15 3.10 -5.74
CA PRO A 39 8.13 3.67 -6.65
C PRO A 39 9.00 4.74 -5.94
N ASP A 40 10.10 5.12 -6.59
CA ASP A 40 10.98 6.16 -6.10
C ASP A 40 10.23 7.46 -5.80
N ASN A 41 10.58 8.11 -4.69
CA ASN A 41 9.93 9.31 -4.15
C ASN A 41 8.51 9.10 -3.61
N TYR A 42 8.09 7.86 -3.36
CA TYR A 42 6.83 7.55 -2.70
C TYR A 42 7.02 6.65 -1.48
N TYR A 43 6.09 6.73 -0.53
CA TYR A 43 6.14 5.97 0.71
C TYR A 43 4.76 5.56 1.21
N THR A 44 4.76 4.53 2.05
CA THR A 44 3.66 4.18 2.95
C THR A 44 4.24 3.77 4.29
N ASN A 45 3.68 4.24 5.40
CA ASN A 45 4.29 4.11 6.73
C ASN A 45 3.47 3.24 7.70
N THR A 46 2.36 2.66 7.25
CA THR A 46 1.46 1.82 8.07
C THR A 46 1.02 0.59 7.30
N TRP A 47 0.30 -0.33 7.94
CA TRP A 47 -0.37 -1.42 7.22
C TRP A 47 -1.69 -0.90 6.63
N HIS A 48 -1.82 -0.94 5.30
CA HIS A 48 -2.95 -0.34 4.57
C HIS A 48 -3.50 -1.24 3.47
N ALA A 49 -4.55 -0.77 2.80
CA ALA A 49 -5.18 -1.43 1.64
C ALA A 49 -5.33 -0.48 0.44
N SER A 50 -4.66 0.68 0.47
CA SER A 50 -4.61 1.60 -0.68
C SER A 50 -3.74 1.03 -1.80
N ASP A 51 -4.21 1.25 -3.01
CA ASP A 51 -3.56 0.99 -4.30
C ASP A 51 -2.57 2.08 -4.73
N GLU A 52 -2.44 3.14 -3.94
CA GLU A 52 -1.52 4.25 -4.16
C GLU A 52 -0.54 4.42 -2.99
N CYS A 53 0.67 4.89 -3.31
CA CYS A 53 1.62 5.37 -2.31
C CYS A 53 1.53 6.89 -2.17
N LEU A 54 1.97 7.42 -1.04
CA LEU A 54 2.02 8.87 -0.80
C LEU A 54 3.32 9.44 -1.37
N TYR A 55 3.24 10.59 -2.05
CA TYR A 55 4.43 11.26 -2.57
C TYR A 55 5.23 11.93 -1.45
N CYS A 56 6.56 11.82 -1.51
CA CYS A 56 7.49 12.52 -0.63
C CYS A 56 7.51 14.02 -0.98
N ASN A 57 6.53 14.77 -0.46
CA ASN A 57 6.36 16.21 -0.75
C ASN A 57 7.07 17.15 0.24
N ALA A 58 7.54 16.63 1.37
CA ALA A 58 8.21 17.42 2.40
C ALA A 58 9.64 17.77 1.97
N ALA A 59 9.81 18.96 1.39
CA ALA A 59 11.13 19.49 1.05
C ALA A 59 11.83 20.09 2.29
N CYS A 60 13.14 19.87 2.39
CA CYS A 60 13.97 20.56 3.38
C CYS A 60 14.07 22.06 3.04
N LYS A 61 13.92 22.91 4.06
CA LYS A 61 14.19 24.35 3.96
C LYS A 61 15.70 24.64 4.12
N GLU A 62 16.09 25.88 3.90
CA GLU A 62 17.50 26.35 3.81
C GLU A 62 18.40 25.91 4.99
N LEU A 63 17.87 25.79 6.21
CA LEU A 63 18.62 25.39 7.41
C LEU A 63 18.21 24.01 7.95
N GLN A 64 17.60 23.17 7.11
CA GLN A 64 17.19 21.80 7.46
C GLN A 64 18.02 20.77 6.69
N TYR A 65 18.23 19.60 7.29
CA TYR A 65 18.99 18.49 6.71
C TYR A 65 18.22 17.18 6.88
N VAL A 66 18.42 16.26 5.94
CA VAL A 66 17.91 14.89 6.06
C VAL A 66 18.77 14.15 7.08
N LYS A 67 18.14 13.59 8.11
CA LYS A 67 18.84 12.77 9.09
C LYS A 67 19.28 11.46 8.43
N GLN A 68 20.56 11.13 8.60
CA GLN A 68 21.18 9.90 8.07
C GLN A 68 21.04 8.73 9.04
#